data_AF-A0A2S4MF76-F1
#
_entry.id   AF-A0A2S4MF76-F1
#
_cell.length_a   1.000
_cell.length_b   1.000
_cell.length_c   1.000
_cell.angle_alpha   90.00
_cell.angle_beta   90.00
_cell.angle_gamma   90.00
#
_symmetry.space_group_name_H-M   'P 1'
#
loop_
_entity.id
_entity.type
_entity.pdbx_description
1 polymer ?
#
loop_
_entity_poly.entity_id
_entity_poly.type
_entity_poly.pdbx_seq_one_letter_code
_entity_poly.pdbx_strand_id
1 'polypeptide(L)'
;MTRLPQVQTMMLVFLCCAPDAMAQPDFDGPAIVASDASRCTPDRIAQAPLSEPETNACRKLWQDAVEMSRRRAVLAQMRAQRERAEMIETARLLATRSAVAKRPPATLETFLSDGLLAYGDVVVIEGGPRVFVGRPGDSPDIRDFVSLASPRSPHRRRAAQYEGALPEGRSLQLGEAPWKPPSRQERQP
;
A
#
# COMPACT_ATOMS: atom_id res chain seq x y z
N MET A 1 -17.90 9.68 51.26
CA MET A 1 -18.83 10.41 50.37
C MET A 1 -18.15 10.58 49.02
N THR A 2 -18.87 10.32 47.94
CA THR A 2 -18.36 10.22 46.56
C THR A 2 -18.67 11.48 45.75
N ARG A 3 -17.70 12.03 44.99
CA ARG A 3 -17.93 12.78 43.73
C ARG A 3 -16.72 12.70 42.77
N LEU A 4 -17.00 12.15 41.60
CA LEU A 4 -16.31 12.17 40.29
C LEU A 4 -17.45 11.91 39.26
N PRO A 5 -17.31 12.17 37.96
CA PRO A 5 -16.50 13.19 37.25
C PRO A 5 -17.35 14.04 36.26
N GLN A 6 -16.81 15.12 35.68
CA GLN A 6 -17.32 15.74 34.44
C GLN A 6 -16.18 16.51 33.75
N VAL A 7 -15.43 15.93 32.79
CA VAL A 7 -15.73 15.73 31.35
C VAL A 7 -15.50 17.01 30.52
N GLN A 8 -14.40 16.99 29.73
CA GLN A 8 -14.16 17.54 28.37
C GLN A 8 -14.75 18.93 28.02
N THR A 9 -14.04 19.92 27.47
CA THR A 9 -13.17 19.95 26.27
C THR A 9 -12.25 21.21 26.30
N MET A 10 -11.16 21.38 25.53
CA MET A 10 -10.55 20.58 24.44
C MET A 10 -9.03 20.87 24.31
N MET A 11 -8.42 20.19 23.33
CA MET A 11 -7.08 20.40 22.77
C MET A 11 -6.80 21.80 22.20
N LEU A 12 -5.56 22.29 22.38
CA LEU A 12 -4.81 22.95 21.29
C LEU A 12 -3.31 22.63 21.43
N VAL A 13 -2.73 22.15 20.33
CA VAL A 13 -1.42 21.48 20.30
C VAL A 13 -0.29 22.51 20.20
N PHE A 14 0.41 22.76 21.31
CA PHE A 14 1.73 23.42 21.30
C PHE A 14 2.84 22.38 21.13
N LEU A 15 2.93 21.78 19.94
CA LEU A 15 4.11 21.01 19.49
C LEU A 15 4.51 21.46 18.08
N CYS A 16 5.46 22.39 18.01
CA CYS A 16 6.31 22.61 16.82
C CYS A 16 7.61 23.37 17.15
N CYS A 17 8.12 23.24 18.39
CA CYS A 17 9.46 23.68 18.76
C CYS A 17 10.26 22.47 19.27
N ALA A 18 10.68 21.61 18.35
CA ALA A 18 11.78 20.69 18.63
C ALA A 18 13.08 21.52 18.68
N PRO A 19 13.84 21.50 19.79
CA PRO A 19 15.19 22.04 19.81
C PRO A 19 16.11 21.02 19.17
N ASP A 20 16.08 20.91 17.84
CA ASP A 20 17.09 20.16 17.10
C ASP A 20 18.42 20.92 17.23
N ALA A 21 19.18 20.51 18.24
CA ALA A 21 20.60 20.78 18.32
C ALA A 21 21.26 20.23 17.05
N MET A 22 22.03 21.05 16.33
CA MET A 22 23.12 20.59 15.47
C MET A 22 23.98 21.78 14.99
N ALA A 23 25.30 21.55 14.97
CA ALA A 23 26.31 22.31 14.23
C ALA A 23 26.39 23.83 14.50
N GLN A 24 27.11 24.19 15.57
CA GLN A 24 27.98 25.37 15.54
C GLN A 24 29.04 25.15 14.45
N PRO A 25 29.13 25.96 13.39
CA PRO A 25 30.29 25.96 12.51
C PRO A 25 31.38 26.80 13.17
N ASP A 26 32.55 26.22 13.42
CA ASP A 26 33.74 26.98 13.83
C ASP A 26 34.18 27.85 12.65
N PHE A 27 33.70 29.09 12.64
CA PHE A 27 34.02 30.10 11.64
C PHE A 27 35.19 30.95 12.15
N ASP A 28 36.41 30.42 12.00
CA ASP A 28 37.65 31.22 11.98
C ASP A 28 37.72 32.05 10.69
N GLY A 29 36.70 32.89 10.49
CA GLY A 29 36.69 33.98 9.52
C GLY A 29 37.20 35.26 10.16
N PRO A 30 37.75 36.20 9.38
CA PRO A 30 38.14 37.51 9.91
C PRO A 30 36.93 38.17 10.56
N ALA A 31 37.12 38.79 11.73
CA ALA A 31 36.03 39.35 12.53
C ALA A 31 35.21 40.39 11.76
N ILE A 32 34.15 39.92 11.09
CA ILE A 32 33.14 40.78 10.47
C ILE A 32 32.46 41.52 11.62
N VAL A 33 32.62 42.85 11.61
CA VAL A 33 32.19 43.79 12.65
C VAL A 33 30.86 43.34 13.29
N ALA A 34 30.94 42.84 14.53
CA ALA A 34 29.80 42.28 15.26
C ALA A 34 28.83 43.34 15.83
N SER A 35 28.79 44.52 15.21
CA SER A 35 27.89 45.62 15.55
C SER A 35 26.73 45.74 14.55
N ASP A 36 25.63 46.31 15.06
CA ASP A 36 24.43 46.78 14.34
C ASP A 36 23.44 45.76 13.75
N ALA A 37 23.84 44.53 13.38
CA ALA A 37 22.83 43.52 12.96
C ALA A 37 21.77 43.25 14.05
N SER A 38 22.17 43.32 15.33
CA SER A 38 21.30 43.17 16.52
C SER A 38 20.49 44.42 16.89
N ARG A 39 20.59 45.50 16.10
CA ARG A 39 19.76 46.72 16.19
C ARG A 39 18.73 46.81 15.07
N CYS A 40 18.82 45.94 14.05
CA CYS A 40 17.87 45.84 12.95
C CYS A 40 16.69 44.88 13.22
N THR A 41 16.65 44.24 14.40
CA THR A 41 15.59 43.30 14.80
C THR A 41 14.43 44.03 15.48
N PRO A 42 13.16 43.74 15.12
CA PRO A 42 12.00 44.50 15.61
C PRO A 42 11.65 44.23 17.08
N ASP A 43 12.17 43.15 17.67
CA ASP A 43 11.80 42.67 19.01
C ASP A 43 12.59 43.39 20.15
N ARG A 44 13.43 44.36 19.80
CA ARG A 44 14.18 45.18 20.75
C ARG A 44 13.58 46.58 20.82
N ILE A 45 13.15 46.99 22.02
CA ILE A 45 12.79 48.38 22.32
C ILE A 45 14.03 49.25 22.06
N ALA A 46 14.02 50.00 20.97
CA ALA A 46 15.15 50.82 20.56
C ALA A 46 15.41 51.94 21.58
N GLN A 47 16.52 51.85 22.30
CA GLN A 47 16.87 52.81 23.36
C GLN A 47 17.36 54.17 22.83
N ALA A 48 17.55 54.29 21.52
CA ALA A 48 17.83 55.53 20.79
C ALA A 48 17.33 55.40 19.33
N PRO A 49 16.95 56.51 18.67
CA PRO A 49 16.66 56.49 17.23
C PRO A 49 17.90 56.05 16.44
N LEU A 50 17.71 55.22 15.42
CA LEU A 50 18.76 54.85 14.48
C LEU A 50 19.18 56.09 13.67
N SER A 51 20.49 56.25 13.48
CA SER A 51 21.04 57.23 12.55
C SER A 51 20.72 56.85 11.09
N GLU A 52 20.86 57.81 10.18
CA GLU A 52 20.65 57.59 8.74
C GLU A 52 21.51 56.47 8.13
N PRO A 53 22.84 56.36 8.39
CA PRO A 53 23.64 55.25 7.87
C PRO A 53 23.23 53.89 8.46
N GLU A 54 22.90 53.83 9.75
CA GLU A 54 22.41 52.60 10.40
C GLU A 54 21.06 52.16 9.80
N THR A 55 20.15 53.12 9.54
CA THR A 55 18.86 52.87 8.90
C THR A 55 19.02 52.32 7.48
N ASN A 56 19.98 52.84 6.71
CA ASN A 56 20.30 52.34 5.38
C ASN A 56 20.96 50.95 5.41
N ALA A 57 21.84 50.69 6.39
CA ALA A 57 22.42 49.36 6.60
C ALA A 57 21.35 48.31 6.96
N CYS A 58 20.46 48.61 7.92
CA CYS A 58 19.35 47.73 8.28
C CYS A 58 18.39 47.48 7.12
N ARG A 59 18.09 48.49 6.30
CA ARG A 59 17.27 48.35 5.09
C ARG A 59 17.89 47.36 4.10
N LYS A 60 19.20 47.47 3.86
CA LYS A 60 19.94 46.57 2.96
C LYS A 60 19.92 45.12 3.48
N LEU A 61 20.23 44.91 4.77
CA LEU A 61 20.17 43.59 5.40
C LEU A 61 18.78 42.93 5.27
N TRP A 62 17.71 43.71 5.42
CA TRP A 62 16.33 43.23 5.20
C TRP A 62 16.05 42.87 3.74
N GLN A 63 16.53 43.67 2.78
CA GLN A 63 16.39 43.38 1.36
C GLN A 63 17.12 42.09 0.97
N ASP A 64 18.37 41.93 1.40
CA ASP A 64 19.19 40.73 1.17
C ASP A 64 18.53 39.48 1.80
N ALA A 65 17.99 39.59 3.02
CA ALA A 65 17.27 38.51 3.69
C ALA A 65 15.97 38.10 2.95
N VAL A 66 15.18 39.08 2.47
CA VAL A 66 13.98 38.83 1.68
C VAL A 66 14.33 38.16 0.34
N GLU A 67 15.40 38.59 -0.32
CA GLU A 67 15.83 37.97 -1.57
C GLU A 67 16.31 36.52 -1.36
N MET A 68 17.10 36.26 -0.32
CA MET A 68 17.53 34.91 0.04
C MET A 68 16.36 34.01 0.42
N SER A 69 15.33 34.55 1.10
CA SER A 69 14.09 33.82 1.37
C SER A 69 13.33 33.47 0.09
N ARG A 70 13.18 34.42 -0.86
CA ARG A 70 12.57 34.17 -2.18
C ARG A 70 13.33 33.10 -2.98
N ARG A 71 14.66 33.16 -3.02
CA ARG A 71 15.52 32.16 -3.69
C ARG A 71 15.30 30.76 -3.09
N ARG A 72 15.24 30.65 -1.75
CA ARG A 72 14.93 29.38 -1.05
C ARG A 72 13.51 28.88 -1.35
N ALA A 73 12.51 29.76 -1.38
CA ALA A 73 11.12 29.40 -1.68
C ALA A 73 10.96 28.83 -3.09
N VAL A 74 11.61 29.43 -4.11
CA VAL A 74 11.62 28.90 -5.48
C VAL A 74 12.25 27.49 -5.53
N LEU A 75 13.40 27.29 -4.87
CA LEU A 75 14.03 25.97 -4.82
C LEU A 75 13.16 24.92 -4.11
N ALA A 76 12.47 25.30 -3.03
CA ALA A 76 11.54 24.42 -2.32
C ALA A 76 10.32 24.05 -3.20
N GLN A 77 9.74 25.00 -3.92
CA GLN A 77 8.66 24.73 -4.88
C GLN A 77 9.09 23.77 -5.99
N MET A 78 10.30 23.95 -6.55
CA MET A 78 10.84 23.06 -7.59
C MET A 78 11.06 21.63 -7.07
N ARG A 79 11.45 21.44 -5.81
CA ARG A 79 11.55 20.11 -5.17
C ARG A 79 10.18 19.48 -4.97
N ALA A 80 9.25 20.21 -4.36
CA ALA A 80 7.88 19.74 -4.12
C ALA A 80 7.13 19.38 -5.42
N GLN A 81 7.42 20.05 -6.54
CA GLN A 81 6.88 19.68 -7.86
C GLN A 81 7.45 18.36 -8.38
N ARG A 82 8.75 18.08 -8.19
CA ARG A 82 9.37 16.80 -8.57
C ARG A 82 8.83 15.65 -7.75
N GLU A 83 8.80 15.81 -6.42
CA GLU A 83 8.24 14.83 -5.49
C GLU A 83 6.77 14.50 -5.82
N ARG A 84 5.96 15.51 -6.17
CA ARG A 84 4.58 15.29 -6.65
C ARG A 84 4.52 14.51 -7.96
N ALA A 85 5.40 14.78 -8.92
CA ALA A 85 5.44 14.04 -10.18
C ALA A 85 5.84 12.57 -9.95
N GLU A 86 6.85 12.32 -9.11
CA GLU A 86 7.29 10.98 -8.71
C GLU A 86 6.19 10.21 -7.96
N MET A 87 5.44 10.87 -7.06
CA MET A 87 4.26 10.28 -6.40
C MET A 87 3.15 9.92 -7.39
N ILE A 88 2.90 10.74 -8.42
CA ILE A 88 1.90 10.45 -9.44
C ILE A 88 2.31 9.24 -10.31
N GLU A 89 3.57 9.16 -10.73
CA GLU A 89 4.07 8.03 -11.53
C GLU A 89 4.11 6.73 -10.72
N THR A 90 4.58 6.77 -9.47
CA THR A 90 4.53 5.59 -8.59
C THR A 90 3.10 5.14 -8.31
N ALA A 91 2.17 6.06 -8.07
CA ALA A 91 0.74 5.74 -7.93
C ALA A 91 0.16 5.12 -9.21
N ARG A 92 0.54 5.60 -10.41
CA ARG A 92 0.15 4.99 -11.70
C ARG A 92 0.67 3.55 -11.83
N LEU A 93 1.92 3.29 -11.48
CA LEU A 93 2.52 1.94 -11.53
C LEU A 93 1.88 0.96 -10.51
N LEU A 94 1.47 1.46 -9.34
CA LEU A 94 0.70 0.68 -8.37
C LEU A 94 -0.75 0.46 -8.82
N ALA A 95 -1.36 1.44 -9.49
CA ALA A 95 -2.69 1.32 -10.07
C ALA A 95 -2.74 0.29 -11.22
N THR A 96 -1.74 0.24 -12.10
CA THR A 96 -1.69 -0.78 -13.17
C THR A 96 -1.47 -2.19 -12.60
N ARG A 97 -0.60 -2.35 -11.61
CA ARG A 97 -0.42 -3.63 -10.88
C ARG A 97 -1.70 -4.10 -10.19
N SER A 98 -2.40 -3.20 -9.48
CA SER A 98 -3.65 -3.54 -8.78
C SER A 98 -4.86 -3.68 -9.72
N ALA A 99 -4.85 -3.09 -10.91
CA ALA A 99 -5.89 -3.29 -11.92
C ALA A 99 -5.95 -4.75 -12.42
N VAL A 100 -4.83 -5.47 -12.45
CA VAL A 100 -4.81 -6.92 -12.75
C VAL A 100 -5.62 -7.70 -11.71
N ALA A 101 -5.58 -7.29 -10.44
CA ALA A 101 -6.33 -7.90 -9.34
C ALA A 101 -7.82 -7.51 -9.28
N LYS A 102 -8.32 -6.69 -10.22
CA LYS A 102 -9.73 -6.27 -10.31
C LYS A 102 -10.57 -7.09 -11.29
N ARG A 103 -10.00 -8.08 -11.98
CA ARG A 103 -10.83 -9.04 -12.72
C ARG A 103 -11.67 -9.81 -11.70
N PRO A 104 -13.00 -9.95 -11.90
CA PRO A 104 -13.79 -10.81 -11.04
C PRO A 104 -13.21 -12.23 -11.09
N PRO A 105 -13.28 -13.00 -9.98
CA PRO A 105 -12.84 -14.39 -9.99
C PRO A 105 -13.57 -15.14 -11.10
N ALA A 106 -12.86 -15.98 -11.84
CA ALA A 106 -13.48 -16.79 -12.89
C ALA A 106 -14.52 -17.73 -12.26
N THR A 107 -15.71 -17.80 -12.86
CA THR A 107 -16.82 -18.64 -12.39
C THR A 107 -17.15 -19.68 -13.46
N LEU A 108 -17.98 -20.68 -13.14
CA LEU A 108 -18.32 -21.70 -14.12
C LEU A 108 -19.13 -21.12 -15.29
N GLU A 109 -19.93 -20.09 -15.03
CA GLU A 109 -20.70 -19.36 -16.05
C GLU A 109 -19.79 -18.63 -17.06
N THR A 110 -18.62 -18.12 -16.66
CA THR A 110 -17.69 -17.49 -17.61
C THR A 110 -17.15 -18.52 -18.61
N PHE A 111 -16.73 -19.69 -18.13
CA PHE A 111 -16.23 -20.77 -19.00
C PHE A 111 -17.32 -21.37 -19.91
N LEU A 112 -18.57 -21.46 -19.42
CA LEU A 112 -19.71 -21.88 -20.24
C LEU A 112 -20.04 -20.86 -21.35
N SER A 113 -19.90 -19.57 -21.08
CA SER A 113 -20.19 -18.49 -22.03
C SER A 113 -19.17 -18.43 -23.17
N ASP A 114 -17.90 -18.77 -22.91
CA ASP A 114 -16.83 -18.74 -23.91
C ASP A 114 -16.95 -19.86 -24.96
N GLY A 115 -17.68 -20.97 -24.66
CA GLY A 115 -17.98 -22.04 -25.62
C GLY A 115 -16.79 -22.90 -26.09
N LEU A 116 -15.60 -22.71 -25.51
CA LEU A 116 -14.34 -23.36 -25.93
C LEU A 116 -14.00 -24.64 -25.14
N LEU A 117 -14.94 -25.20 -24.37
CA LEU A 117 -14.69 -26.31 -23.45
C LEU A 117 -14.70 -27.69 -24.14
N ALA A 118 -13.61 -28.43 -24.00
CA ALA A 118 -13.48 -29.82 -24.41
C ALA A 118 -13.52 -30.78 -23.20
N TYR A 119 -13.93 -32.04 -23.45
CA TYR A 119 -13.95 -33.07 -22.43
C TYR A 119 -12.55 -33.29 -21.82
N GLY A 120 -12.44 -33.14 -20.50
CA GLY A 120 -11.21 -33.26 -19.75
C GLY A 120 -10.48 -31.94 -19.51
N ASP A 121 -10.97 -30.80 -20.01
CA ASP A 121 -10.38 -29.49 -19.71
C ASP A 121 -10.47 -29.17 -18.22
N VAL A 122 -9.42 -28.52 -17.69
CA VAL A 122 -9.33 -28.12 -16.30
C VAL A 122 -9.50 -26.60 -16.22
N VAL A 123 -10.60 -26.16 -15.63
CA VAL A 123 -10.86 -24.74 -15.35
C VAL A 123 -10.51 -24.43 -13.90
N VAL A 124 -9.96 -23.24 -13.65
CA VAL A 124 -9.65 -22.77 -12.29
C VAL A 124 -10.64 -21.68 -11.92
N ILE A 125 -11.47 -21.97 -10.92
CA ILE A 125 -12.42 -21.03 -10.30
C ILE A 125 -11.98 -20.71 -8.87
N GLU A 126 -12.65 -19.76 -8.22
CA GLU A 126 -12.42 -19.42 -6.80
C GLU A 126 -12.50 -20.65 -5.87
N GLY A 127 -13.46 -21.57 -6.13
CA GLY A 127 -13.61 -22.86 -5.44
C GLY A 127 -12.62 -23.96 -5.87
N GLY A 128 -11.51 -23.60 -6.49
CA GLY A 128 -10.44 -24.50 -6.94
C GLY A 128 -10.61 -25.07 -8.35
N PRO A 129 -9.68 -25.93 -8.80
CA PRO A 129 -9.77 -26.58 -10.09
C PRO A 129 -11.02 -27.48 -10.20
N ARG A 130 -11.66 -27.41 -11.37
CA ARG A 130 -12.75 -28.28 -11.80
C ARG A 130 -12.45 -28.83 -13.19
N VAL A 131 -12.89 -30.05 -13.46
CA VAL A 131 -12.71 -30.73 -14.75
C VAL A 131 -14.04 -30.76 -15.45
N PHE A 132 -14.10 -30.27 -16.69
CA PHE A 132 -15.27 -30.38 -17.53
C PHE A 132 -15.39 -31.81 -18.08
N VAL A 133 -16.54 -32.46 -17.86
CA VAL A 133 -16.83 -33.84 -18.26
C VAL A 133 -18.17 -33.96 -19.00
N GLY A 134 -18.58 -32.87 -19.66
CA GLY A 134 -19.74 -32.84 -20.55
C GLY A 134 -19.45 -33.56 -21.87
N ARG A 135 -20.52 -33.94 -22.58
CA ARG A 135 -20.40 -34.73 -23.81
C ARG A 135 -20.30 -33.81 -25.04
N PRO A 136 -19.49 -34.18 -26.04
CA PRO A 136 -19.47 -33.44 -27.30
C PRO A 136 -20.83 -33.52 -27.99
N GLY A 137 -21.43 -32.37 -28.28
CA GLY A 137 -22.75 -32.24 -28.92
C GLY A 137 -23.92 -31.98 -27.98
N ASP A 138 -23.76 -32.21 -26.66
CA ASP A 138 -24.74 -31.80 -25.66
C ASP A 138 -24.49 -30.34 -25.24
N SER A 139 -25.54 -29.61 -24.82
CA SER A 139 -25.37 -28.26 -24.28
C SER A 139 -24.63 -28.31 -22.94
N PRO A 140 -23.49 -27.61 -22.77
CA PRO A 140 -22.68 -27.73 -21.56
C PRO A 140 -23.40 -27.09 -20.35
N ASP A 141 -23.39 -27.79 -19.21
CA ASP A 141 -24.03 -27.34 -17.95
C ASP A 141 -23.02 -27.28 -16.79
N ILE A 142 -23.35 -26.51 -15.76
CA ILE A 142 -22.59 -26.38 -14.51
C ILE A 142 -22.39 -27.76 -13.84
N ARG A 143 -23.34 -28.70 -14.01
CA ARG A 143 -23.28 -30.07 -13.48
C ARG A 143 -22.22 -30.96 -14.12
N ASP A 144 -21.66 -30.54 -15.26
CA ASP A 144 -20.56 -31.24 -15.92
C ASP A 144 -19.18 -30.80 -15.43
N PHE A 145 -19.09 -29.88 -14.47
CA PHE A 145 -17.85 -29.56 -13.79
C PHE A 145 -17.68 -30.37 -12.51
N VAL A 146 -16.75 -31.33 -12.53
CA VAL A 146 -16.46 -32.20 -11.38
C VAL A 146 -15.13 -31.84 -10.71
N SER A 147 -14.93 -32.27 -9.47
CA SER A 147 -13.62 -32.16 -8.82
C SER A 147 -12.59 -33.08 -9.49
N LEU A 148 -11.30 -32.74 -9.42
CA LEU A 148 -10.21 -33.57 -9.96
C LEU A 148 -10.28 -35.04 -9.49
N ALA A 149 -10.64 -35.28 -8.22
CA ALA A 149 -10.74 -36.60 -7.60
C ALA A 149 -12.01 -37.40 -7.98
N SER A 150 -12.98 -36.78 -8.66
CA SER A 150 -14.25 -37.41 -9.03
C SER A 150 -14.06 -38.69 -9.85
N PRO A 151 -14.86 -39.76 -9.66
CA PRO A 151 -14.85 -40.93 -10.52
C PRO A 151 -15.09 -40.64 -12.01
N ARG A 152 -15.78 -39.53 -12.35
CA ARG A 152 -16.00 -39.06 -13.73
C ARG A 152 -14.78 -38.37 -14.34
N SER A 153 -13.81 -37.93 -13.53
CA SER A 153 -12.66 -37.14 -13.97
C SER A 153 -11.59 -38.02 -14.65
N PRO A 154 -11.16 -37.72 -15.89
CA PRO A 154 -10.01 -38.39 -16.50
C PRO A 154 -8.71 -38.16 -15.72
N HIS A 155 -8.61 -37.06 -14.98
CA HIS A 155 -7.42 -36.69 -14.19
C HIS A 155 -7.39 -37.30 -12.79
N ARG A 156 -8.38 -38.13 -12.40
CA ARG A 156 -8.51 -38.69 -11.05
C ARG A 156 -7.23 -39.29 -10.47
N ARG A 157 -6.43 -40.00 -11.28
CA ARG A 157 -5.16 -40.61 -10.84
C ARG A 157 -4.08 -39.59 -10.45
N ARG A 158 -4.21 -38.33 -10.88
CA ARG A 158 -3.29 -37.22 -10.59
C ARG A 158 -3.83 -36.26 -9.53
N ALA A 159 -5.06 -36.45 -9.04
CA ALA A 159 -5.72 -35.50 -8.15
C ALA A 159 -4.92 -35.19 -6.87
N ALA A 160 -4.27 -36.20 -6.28
CA ALA A 160 -3.41 -36.04 -5.10
C ALA A 160 -2.21 -35.08 -5.30
N GLN A 161 -1.80 -34.81 -6.54
CA GLN A 161 -0.74 -33.84 -6.84
C GLN A 161 -1.22 -32.38 -6.72
N TYR A 162 -2.53 -32.15 -6.65
CA TYR A 162 -3.16 -30.82 -6.60
C TYR A 162 -3.88 -30.55 -5.27
N GLU A 163 -3.80 -31.46 -4.31
CA GLU A 163 -4.54 -31.43 -3.05
C GLU A 163 -4.15 -30.24 -2.15
N GLY A 164 -2.91 -29.74 -2.29
CA GLY A 164 -2.41 -28.51 -1.66
C GLY A 164 -2.35 -27.27 -2.58
N ALA A 165 -2.88 -27.34 -3.81
CA ALA A 165 -2.93 -26.20 -4.74
C ALA A 165 -4.25 -25.39 -4.64
N LEU A 166 -5.10 -25.74 -3.67
CA LEU A 166 -6.34 -25.05 -3.35
C LEU A 166 -6.05 -23.87 -2.39
N PRO A 167 -6.69 -22.70 -2.56
CA PRO A 167 -6.71 -21.72 -1.49
C PRO A 167 -7.38 -22.34 -0.26
N GLU A 168 -6.76 -22.23 0.91
CA GLU A 168 -7.29 -22.81 2.16
C GLU A 168 -8.61 -22.12 2.55
N GLY A 169 -9.74 -22.72 2.15
CA GLY A 169 -11.06 -22.15 2.39
C GLY A 169 -12.17 -23.09 1.95
N ARG A 170 -12.83 -23.74 2.92
CA ARG A 170 -13.92 -24.71 2.73
C ARG A 170 -13.56 -25.94 1.88
N SER A 171 -12.99 -26.92 2.58
CA SER A 171 -13.49 -28.28 2.47
C SER A 171 -15.03 -28.27 2.66
N LEU A 172 -15.78 -28.30 1.55
CA LEU A 172 -17.18 -28.70 1.59
C LEU A 172 -17.20 -30.15 2.08
N GLN A 173 -17.68 -30.36 3.32
CA GLN A 173 -17.78 -31.67 3.94
C GLN A 173 -18.73 -32.55 3.12
N LEU A 174 -18.16 -33.33 2.20
CA LEU A 174 -18.82 -34.49 1.62
C LEU A 174 -18.61 -35.63 2.61
N GLY A 175 -19.71 -36.08 3.23
CA GLY A 175 -19.68 -36.78 4.52
C GLY A 175 -18.66 -37.92 4.64
N GLU A 176 -17.97 -37.94 5.79
CA GLU A 176 -17.07 -39.00 6.19
C GLU A 176 -17.84 -40.33 6.35
N ALA A 177 -17.85 -41.14 5.29
CA ALA A 177 -17.94 -42.58 5.43
C ALA A 177 -16.51 -43.12 5.61
N PRO A 178 -16.15 -43.72 6.77
CA PRO A 178 -14.81 -44.25 6.98
C PRO A 178 -14.56 -45.47 6.08
N TRP A 179 -13.91 -45.24 4.93
CA TRP A 179 -13.49 -46.31 4.02
C TRP A 179 -12.36 -47.12 4.65
N LYS A 180 -12.71 -48.24 5.31
CA LYS A 180 -11.75 -49.29 5.65
C LYS A 180 -11.28 -49.99 4.37
N PRO A 181 -9.97 -50.15 4.14
CA PRO A 181 -9.48 -51.01 3.07
C PRO A 181 -9.79 -52.48 3.38
N PRO A 182 -10.14 -53.32 2.38
CA PRO A 182 -10.30 -54.76 2.61
C PRO A 182 -8.94 -55.41 2.89
N SER A 183 -8.82 -56.05 4.05
CA SER A 183 -7.63 -56.83 4.42
C SER A 183 -7.50 -58.09 3.56
N ARG A 184 -6.58 -58.07 2.58
CA ARG A 184 -6.25 -59.21 1.74
C ARG A 184 -5.21 -60.08 2.45
N GLN A 185 -5.66 -61.15 3.10
CA GLN A 185 -4.78 -62.23 3.53
C GLN A 185 -5.35 -63.57 3.07
N GLU A 186 -4.73 -64.12 2.02
CA GLU A 186 -4.83 -65.53 1.59
C GLU A 186 -4.63 -66.44 2.82
N ARG A 187 -5.49 -67.42 3.15
CA ARG A 187 -5.77 -68.68 2.41
C ARG A 187 -4.56 -69.25 1.67
N GLN A 188 -3.74 -70.05 2.38
CA GLN A 188 -3.34 -71.44 2.03
C GLN A 188 -2.15 -71.89 2.91
N PRO A 189 -1.86 -73.20 3.01
CA PRO A 189 -2.55 -74.35 2.41
C PRO A 189 -3.76 -74.83 3.23
#